data_AF-A0A1Y0D695-F1
#
_entry.id   AF-A0A1Y0D695-F1
#
_cell.length_a   1.000
_cell.length_b   1.000
_cell.length_c   1.000
_cell.angle_alpha   90.00
_cell.angle_beta   90.00
_cell.angle_gamma   90.00
#
_symmetry.space_group_name_H-M   'P 1'
#
loop_
_entity.id
_entity.type
_entity.pdbx_description
1 polymer ?
#
loop_
_entity_poly.entity_id
_entity_poly.type
_entity_poly.pdbx_seq_one_letter_code
_entity_poly.pdbx_strand_id
1 'polypeptide(L)'
;MTSIAWSPTAPLAFLQQRAQILARIRLFFADRNVLEVDTPTMASAGVTDVHLHNFTTRFVGPGQANGLALYLQTSPEFHMKRLLAAGYGAIYQIAKAYRNEEAGRLHNPEFTMLEWYRPGFDHQALMDEMADLLQLVLAVEIPTRISYQQAFIETLGVCPLTASLDELRRAGLGLGADDLLAIESHRDTLLQLLFAFGVEPRIGQQVPCFVYDFPASQAALARINPRDSRVAERFEVYFKGIELANGFHELTDAHEQRQRFELDNQERAERGLAIRPIDEYLLAALAHGLPQCAGVALGIDRLVMLALGAESLEQVIAFPVTRA
;
A
#
# COMPACT_ATOMS: atom_id res chain seq x y z
N MET A 1 -15.60 -20.07 -34.91
CA MET A 1 -14.62 -20.36 -33.83
C MET A 1 -14.05 -19.02 -33.41
N THR A 2 -14.37 -18.55 -32.21
CA THR A 2 -13.69 -17.41 -31.62
C THR A 2 -12.24 -17.82 -31.39
N SER A 3 -11.29 -17.11 -32.00
CA SER A 3 -9.87 -17.39 -31.84
C SER A 3 -9.45 -17.11 -30.39
N ILE A 4 -8.81 -18.08 -29.74
CA ILE A 4 -8.25 -17.91 -28.40
C ILE A 4 -7.10 -16.89 -28.48
N ALA A 5 -7.18 -15.85 -27.65
CA ALA A 5 -6.18 -14.78 -27.60
C ALA A 5 -4.97 -15.20 -26.76
N TRP A 6 -3.99 -15.86 -27.39
CA TRP A 6 -2.79 -16.40 -26.72
C TRP A 6 -1.66 -15.38 -26.54
N SER A 7 -1.66 -14.28 -27.30
CA SER A 7 -0.58 -13.30 -27.28
C SER A 7 -0.61 -12.44 -26.01
N PRO A 8 0.54 -11.90 -25.55
CA PRO A 8 0.58 -10.95 -24.44
C PRO A 8 -0.21 -9.67 -24.76
N THR A 9 -0.67 -8.95 -23.73
CA THR A 9 -1.31 -7.64 -23.88
C THR A 9 -0.30 -6.51 -24.00
N ALA A 10 0.83 -6.60 -23.29
CA ALA A 10 1.87 -5.58 -23.30
C ALA A 10 2.71 -5.62 -24.60
N PRO A 11 2.94 -4.47 -25.27
CA PRO A 11 3.88 -4.40 -26.39
C PRO A 11 5.31 -4.77 -25.95
N LEU A 12 6.07 -5.41 -26.85
CA LEU A 12 7.46 -5.79 -26.59
C LEU A 12 8.32 -4.61 -26.09
N ALA A 13 8.16 -3.44 -26.72
CA ALA A 13 8.87 -2.23 -26.32
C ALA A 13 8.59 -1.83 -24.86
N PHE A 14 7.36 -2.01 -24.37
CA PHE A 14 6.99 -1.69 -22.99
C PHE A 14 7.60 -2.70 -22.01
N LEU A 15 7.65 -3.99 -22.37
CA LEU A 15 8.33 -5.01 -21.56
C LEU A 15 9.85 -4.78 -21.48
N GLN A 16 10.47 -4.34 -22.58
CA GLN A 16 11.89 -3.95 -22.59
C GLN A 16 12.15 -2.75 -21.67
N GLN A 17 11.30 -1.72 -21.74
CA GLN A 17 11.42 -0.55 -20.85
C GLN A 17 11.16 -0.90 -19.38
N ARG A 18 10.17 -1.76 -19.11
CA ARG A 18 9.92 -2.30 -17.77
C ARG A 18 11.18 -2.97 -17.19
N ALA A 19 11.87 -3.79 -17.98
CA ALA A 19 13.10 -4.45 -17.55
C ALA A 19 14.21 -3.42 -17.22
N GLN A 20 14.34 -2.36 -18.02
CA GLN A 20 15.27 -1.26 -17.74
C GLN A 20 14.92 -0.49 -16.47
N ILE A 21 13.64 -0.18 -16.26
CA ILE A 21 13.15 0.47 -15.03
C ILE A 21 13.49 -0.39 -13.80
N LEU A 22 13.20 -1.69 -13.85
CA LEU A 22 13.54 -2.62 -12.76
C LEU A 22 15.05 -2.67 -12.47
N ALA A 23 15.89 -2.65 -13.51
CA ALA A 23 17.34 -2.59 -13.33
C ALA A 23 17.78 -1.28 -12.66
N ARG A 24 17.19 -0.15 -13.06
CA ARG A 24 17.48 1.17 -12.46
C ARG A 24 17.05 1.25 -10.99
N ILE A 25 15.90 0.66 -10.64
CA ILE A 25 15.44 0.57 -9.25
C ILE A 25 16.43 -0.24 -8.41
N ARG A 26 16.89 -1.40 -8.91
CA ARG A 26 17.90 -2.19 -8.19
C ARG A 26 19.21 -1.43 -7.99
N LEU A 27 19.69 -0.74 -9.03
CA LEU A 27 20.89 0.11 -8.93
C LEU A 27 20.71 1.24 -7.91
N PHE A 28 19.54 1.89 -7.88
CA PHE A 28 19.23 2.95 -6.91
C PHE A 28 19.42 2.50 -5.46
N PHE A 29 18.97 1.28 -5.13
CA PHE A 29 19.13 0.69 -3.81
C PHE A 29 20.54 0.15 -3.55
N ALA A 30 21.17 -0.46 -4.54
CA ALA A 30 22.55 -0.92 -4.45
C ALA A 30 23.52 0.22 -4.14
N ASP A 31 23.38 1.37 -4.82
CA ASP A 31 24.18 2.58 -4.59
C ASP A 31 24.00 3.15 -3.18
N ARG A 32 22.87 2.85 -2.52
CA ARG A 32 22.54 3.27 -1.15
C ARG A 32 22.74 2.16 -0.12
N ASN A 33 23.43 1.07 -0.49
CA ASN A 33 23.70 -0.10 0.35
C ASN A 33 22.44 -0.67 1.03
N VAL A 34 21.33 -0.75 0.29
CA VAL A 34 20.11 -1.44 0.74
C VAL A 34 20.11 -2.86 0.20
N LEU A 35 19.98 -3.84 1.09
CA LEU A 35 20.03 -5.25 0.73
C LEU A 35 18.76 -5.70 0.02
N GLU A 36 18.86 -6.26 -1.20
CA GLU A 36 17.74 -6.99 -1.81
C GLU A 36 17.52 -8.30 -1.05
N VAL A 37 16.29 -8.55 -0.61
CA VAL A 37 15.88 -9.79 0.04
C VAL A 37 14.77 -10.47 -0.76
N ASP A 38 14.59 -11.76 -0.53
CA ASP A 38 13.50 -12.55 -1.11
C ASP A 38 12.78 -13.33 0.00
N THR A 39 11.54 -12.94 0.27
CA THR A 39 10.68 -13.54 1.29
C THR A 39 9.58 -14.41 0.68
N PRO A 40 9.05 -15.41 1.41
CA PRO A 40 8.00 -16.28 0.90
C PRO A 40 6.76 -15.54 0.40
N THR A 41 6.21 -16.00 -0.73
CA THR A 41 4.90 -15.55 -1.24
C THR A 41 3.71 -16.23 -0.57
N MET A 42 3.94 -17.35 0.13
CA MET A 42 2.94 -18.11 0.86
C MET A 42 3.31 -18.09 2.34
N ALA A 43 2.33 -17.86 3.22
CA ALA A 43 2.54 -17.94 4.66
C ALA A 43 1.36 -18.60 5.39
N SER A 44 1.59 -18.96 6.65
CA SER A 44 0.57 -19.55 7.53
C SER A 44 -0.51 -18.56 7.96
N ALA A 45 -0.25 -17.26 7.80
CA ALA A 45 -1.19 -16.19 8.07
C ALA A 45 -1.28 -15.21 6.89
N GLY A 46 -2.44 -14.59 6.74
CA GLY A 46 -2.65 -13.42 5.89
C GLY A 46 -2.69 -12.15 6.73
N VAL A 47 -3.13 -11.06 6.12
CA VAL A 47 -3.37 -9.80 6.85
C VAL A 47 -4.77 -9.81 7.46
N THR A 48 -4.95 -9.12 8.59
CA THR A 48 -6.27 -8.92 9.20
C THR A 48 -7.01 -7.71 8.62
N ASP A 49 -6.31 -6.81 7.92
CA ASP A 49 -6.88 -5.59 7.31
C ASP A 49 -8.25 -5.86 6.67
N VAL A 50 -9.25 -5.11 7.12
CA VAL A 50 -10.66 -5.29 6.79
C VAL A 50 -10.94 -5.11 5.29
N HIS A 51 -10.12 -4.30 4.61
CA HIS A 51 -10.27 -3.97 3.20
C HIS A 51 -9.50 -4.91 2.27
N LEU A 52 -8.59 -5.73 2.81
CA LEU A 52 -7.79 -6.66 2.01
C LEU A 52 -8.33 -8.10 2.06
N HIS A 53 -8.26 -8.75 0.90
CA HIS A 53 -8.68 -10.14 0.74
C HIS A 53 -7.51 -11.01 0.26
N ASN A 54 -6.98 -11.88 1.13
CA ASN A 54 -5.99 -12.87 0.72
C ASN A 54 -6.59 -13.94 -0.19
N PHE A 55 -5.85 -14.34 -1.23
CA PHE A 55 -6.01 -15.65 -1.83
C PHE A 55 -5.58 -16.74 -0.83
N THR A 56 -6.27 -17.87 -0.84
CA THR A 56 -5.96 -19.04 -0.02
C THR A 56 -5.57 -20.21 -0.90
N THR A 57 -4.66 -21.03 -0.40
CA THR A 57 -4.28 -22.30 -1.01
C THR A 57 -4.05 -23.35 0.08
N ARG A 58 -3.80 -24.59 -0.32
CA ARG A 58 -3.57 -25.71 0.59
C ARG A 58 -2.29 -26.44 0.23
N PHE A 59 -1.32 -26.43 1.13
CA PHE A 59 -0.11 -27.23 0.99
C PHE A 59 -0.37 -28.67 1.44
N VAL A 60 -0.10 -29.63 0.57
CA VAL A 60 -0.17 -31.07 0.87
C VAL A 60 1.24 -31.63 0.73
N GLY A 61 1.81 -32.07 1.85
CA GLY A 61 3.18 -32.59 1.90
C GLY A 61 3.31 -33.73 2.89
N PRO A 62 4.46 -34.43 2.91
CA PRO A 62 4.74 -35.47 3.90
C PRO A 62 4.52 -34.94 5.32
N GLY A 63 3.75 -35.68 6.13
CA GLY A 63 3.40 -35.26 7.50
C GLY A 63 2.23 -34.26 7.62
N GLN A 64 1.70 -33.74 6.51
CA GLN A 64 0.55 -32.84 6.47
C GLN A 64 -0.66 -33.52 5.83
N ALA A 65 -1.10 -34.65 6.41
CA ALA A 65 -2.17 -35.48 5.85
C ALA A 65 -3.50 -34.72 5.66
N ASN A 66 -3.78 -33.72 6.50
CA ASN A 66 -4.97 -32.87 6.41
C ASN A 66 -4.77 -31.62 5.54
N GLY A 67 -3.55 -31.42 5.02
CA GLY A 67 -3.11 -30.20 4.36
C GLY A 67 -2.94 -29.03 5.33
N LEU A 68 -2.05 -28.10 4.98
CA LEU A 68 -1.83 -26.84 5.69
C LEU A 68 -2.46 -25.71 4.87
N ALA A 69 -3.36 -24.93 5.47
CA ALA A 69 -3.87 -23.72 4.86
C ALA A 69 -2.74 -22.68 4.75
N LEU A 70 -2.58 -22.13 3.55
CA LEU A 70 -1.62 -21.07 3.27
C LEU A 70 -2.31 -19.89 2.60
N TYR A 71 -1.75 -18.71 2.81
CA TYR A 71 -2.26 -17.45 2.27
C TYR A 71 -1.21 -16.86 1.34
N LEU A 72 -1.62 -16.48 0.12
CA LEU A 72 -0.76 -15.65 -0.71
C LEU A 72 -0.67 -14.26 -0.08
N GLN A 73 0.56 -13.77 0.02
CA GLN A 73 0.87 -12.52 0.72
C GLN A 73 0.40 -11.31 -0.11
N THR A 74 -0.31 -10.40 0.55
CA THR A 74 -0.79 -9.12 -0.01
C THR A 74 0.31 -8.05 -0.05
N SER A 75 1.38 -8.27 0.70
CA SER A 75 2.66 -7.54 0.75
C SER A 75 3.69 -8.43 1.50
N PRO A 76 5.01 -8.27 1.26
CA PRO A 76 6.07 -8.94 2.04
C PRO A 76 6.29 -8.38 3.46
N GLU A 77 5.57 -7.32 3.88
CA GLU A 77 5.76 -6.56 5.12
C GLU A 77 6.07 -7.41 6.35
N PHE A 78 5.25 -8.42 6.65
CA PHE A 78 5.40 -9.22 7.88
C PHE A 78 6.73 -9.99 7.91
N HIS A 79 7.17 -10.50 6.76
CA HIS A 79 8.44 -11.20 6.65
C HIS A 79 9.62 -10.22 6.71
N MET A 80 9.49 -9.05 6.07
CA MET A 80 10.52 -8.02 6.10
C MET A 80 10.71 -7.46 7.51
N LYS A 81 9.63 -7.20 8.26
CA LYS A 81 9.70 -6.82 9.69
C LYS A 81 10.41 -7.87 10.54
N ARG A 82 10.21 -9.16 10.26
CA ARG A 82 10.94 -10.25 10.93
C ARG A 82 12.44 -10.23 10.59
N LEU A 83 12.82 -9.90 9.36
CA LEU A 83 14.24 -9.70 8.99
C LEU A 83 14.84 -8.48 9.68
N LEU A 84 14.09 -7.39 9.81
CA LEU A 84 14.53 -6.20 10.55
C LEU A 84 14.78 -6.51 12.02
N ALA A 85 13.86 -7.21 12.69
CA ALA A 85 14.03 -7.66 14.07
C ALA A 85 15.22 -8.63 14.22
N ALA A 86 15.54 -9.40 13.17
CA ALA A 86 16.72 -10.26 13.12
C ALA A 86 18.02 -9.50 12.78
N GLY A 87 17.98 -8.18 12.62
CA GLY A 87 19.17 -7.34 12.45
C GLY A 87 19.71 -7.21 11.02
N TYR A 88 18.89 -7.46 10.00
CA TYR A 88 19.31 -7.39 8.59
C TYR A 88 19.64 -5.98 8.09
N GLY A 89 19.31 -4.93 8.85
CA GLY A 89 19.57 -3.55 8.47
C GLY A 89 18.60 -3.03 7.40
N ALA A 90 19.06 -2.12 6.54
CA ALA A 90 18.24 -1.57 5.46
C ALA A 90 18.04 -2.59 4.35
N ILE A 91 16.79 -2.90 4.03
CA ILE A 91 16.40 -3.97 3.09
C ILE A 91 15.33 -3.48 2.10
N TYR A 92 15.33 -4.04 0.89
CA TYR A 92 14.27 -3.86 -0.10
C TYR A 92 13.92 -5.20 -0.77
N GLN A 93 12.74 -5.29 -1.36
CA GLN A 93 12.31 -6.42 -2.15
C GLN A 93 11.47 -5.96 -3.33
N ILE A 94 11.71 -6.58 -4.50
CA ILE A 94 10.80 -6.53 -5.65
C ILE A 94 10.13 -7.89 -5.76
N ALA A 95 8.85 -7.97 -5.41
CA ALA A 95 8.11 -9.24 -5.34
C ALA A 95 6.71 -9.15 -5.94
N LYS A 96 6.12 -10.33 -6.18
CA LYS A 96 4.70 -10.43 -6.46
C LYS A 96 3.90 -10.32 -5.16
N ALA A 97 2.88 -9.47 -5.21
CA ALA A 97 1.85 -9.36 -4.20
C ALA A 97 0.51 -9.82 -4.79
N TYR A 98 -0.34 -10.40 -3.95
CA TYR A 98 -1.58 -11.06 -4.37
C TYR A 98 -2.76 -10.53 -3.56
N ARG A 99 -3.75 -9.96 -4.24
CA ARG A 99 -4.98 -9.44 -3.62
C ARG A 99 -6.19 -10.00 -4.38
N ASN A 100 -7.04 -10.73 -3.67
CA ASN A 100 -8.26 -11.35 -4.20
C ASN A 100 -9.40 -10.32 -4.26
N GLU A 101 -9.15 -9.30 -5.06
CA GLU A 101 -9.98 -8.12 -5.26
C GLU A 101 -10.33 -7.98 -6.74
N GLU A 102 -10.73 -6.78 -7.16
CA GLU A 102 -11.12 -6.52 -8.54
C GLU A 102 -9.93 -6.52 -9.50
N ALA A 103 -10.20 -6.91 -10.75
CA ALA A 103 -9.33 -6.65 -11.88
C ALA A 103 -9.90 -5.46 -12.66
N GLY A 104 -9.06 -4.49 -12.98
CA GLY A 104 -9.50 -3.29 -13.66
C GLY A 104 -8.33 -2.50 -14.24
N ARG A 105 -8.60 -1.25 -14.64
CA ARG A 105 -7.60 -0.39 -15.28
C ARG A 105 -6.30 -0.25 -14.47
N LEU A 106 -6.43 -0.15 -13.14
CA LEU A 106 -5.35 0.12 -12.18
C LEU A 106 -5.06 -1.04 -11.21
N HIS A 107 -5.71 -2.20 -11.41
CA HIS A 107 -5.67 -3.34 -10.49
C HIS A 107 -5.57 -4.65 -11.27
N ASN A 108 -4.68 -5.53 -10.82
CA ASN A 108 -4.59 -6.91 -11.28
C ASN A 108 -4.41 -7.81 -10.04
N PRO A 109 -5.05 -9.00 -9.95
CA PRO A 109 -5.02 -9.82 -8.74
C PRO A 109 -3.63 -10.23 -8.27
N GLU A 110 -2.67 -10.33 -9.20
CA GLU A 110 -1.24 -10.37 -8.91
C GLU A 110 -0.53 -9.15 -9.52
N PHE A 111 0.32 -8.49 -8.75
CA PHE A 111 1.04 -7.31 -9.21
C PHE A 111 2.44 -7.27 -8.60
N THR A 112 3.32 -6.45 -9.19
CA THR A 112 4.70 -6.32 -8.72
C THR A 112 4.79 -5.15 -7.76
N MET A 113 5.24 -5.44 -6.54
CA MET A 113 5.45 -4.48 -5.48
C MET A 113 6.95 -4.27 -5.28
N LEU A 114 7.33 -3.02 -5.03
CA LEU A 114 8.61 -2.63 -4.48
C LEU A 114 8.37 -2.23 -3.03
N GLU A 115 8.97 -2.94 -2.08
CA GLU A 115 8.83 -2.60 -0.67
C GLU A 115 10.20 -2.50 -0.03
N TRP A 116 10.42 -1.49 0.82
CA TRP A 116 11.70 -1.32 1.50
C TRP A 116 11.55 -0.67 2.86
N TYR A 117 12.55 -0.91 3.70
CA TYR A 117 12.60 -0.46 5.08
C TYR A 117 13.96 0.15 5.44
N ARG A 118 13.92 1.25 6.19
CA ARG A 118 15.07 2.04 6.60
C ARG A 118 15.16 2.18 8.13
N PRO A 119 16.00 1.37 8.80
CA PRO A 119 16.34 1.61 10.20
C PRO A 119 16.90 3.01 10.44
N GLY A 120 16.38 3.69 11.47
CA GLY A 120 16.73 5.05 11.83
C GLY A 120 16.05 6.16 11.03
N PHE A 121 15.27 5.83 9.99
CA PHE A 121 14.46 6.83 9.28
C PHE A 121 13.10 7.00 9.98
N ASP A 122 12.60 8.23 9.94
CA ASP A 122 11.17 8.51 10.10
C ASP A 122 10.49 8.57 8.72
N HIS A 123 9.17 8.78 8.73
CA HIS A 123 8.38 8.88 7.51
C HIS A 123 8.79 10.07 6.60
N GLN A 124 9.35 11.16 7.15
CA GLN A 124 9.78 12.32 6.37
C GLN A 124 11.06 12.02 5.59
N ALA A 125 12.05 11.42 6.25
CA ALA A 125 13.28 10.96 5.61
C ALA A 125 12.99 9.89 4.54
N LEU A 126 12.01 9.01 4.79
CA LEU A 126 11.58 8.02 3.80
C LEU A 126 10.91 8.67 2.58
N MET A 127 10.10 9.71 2.77
CA MET A 127 9.55 10.49 1.66
C MET A 127 10.64 11.21 0.84
N ASP A 128 11.75 11.65 1.45
CA ASP A 128 12.88 12.23 0.72
C ASP A 128 13.52 11.20 -0.21
N GLU A 129 13.81 10.01 0.29
CA GLU A 129 14.36 8.90 -0.52
C GLU A 129 13.39 8.48 -1.63
N MET A 130 12.10 8.39 -1.31
CA MET A 130 11.09 8.07 -2.31
C MET A 130 11.00 9.15 -3.39
N ALA A 131 11.16 10.43 -3.04
CA ALA A 131 11.18 11.52 -3.99
C ALA A 131 12.35 11.39 -4.98
N ASP A 132 13.53 10.96 -4.55
CA ASP A 132 14.66 10.66 -5.43
C ASP A 132 14.33 9.53 -6.42
N LEU A 133 13.71 8.45 -5.93
CA LEU A 133 13.32 7.31 -6.76
C LEU A 133 12.27 7.71 -7.82
N LEU A 134 11.27 8.50 -7.43
CA LEU A 134 10.23 8.97 -8.33
C LEU A 134 10.80 9.89 -9.42
N GLN A 135 11.68 10.83 -9.06
CA GLN A 135 12.37 11.69 -10.04
C GLN A 135 13.22 10.85 -11.01
N LEU A 136 13.94 9.85 -10.50
CA LEU A 136 14.74 8.95 -11.32
C LEU A 136 13.88 8.22 -12.35
N VAL A 137 12.78 7.59 -11.93
CA VAL A 137 11.99 6.72 -12.80
C VAL A 137 11.04 7.50 -13.71
N LEU A 138 10.36 8.52 -13.18
CA LEU A 138 9.32 9.27 -13.89
C LEU A 138 9.85 10.50 -14.65
N ALA A 139 11.13 10.88 -14.45
CA ALA A 139 11.74 12.07 -15.05
C ALA A 139 10.92 13.35 -14.78
N VAL A 140 10.44 13.49 -13.54
CA VAL A 140 9.67 14.64 -13.05
C VAL A 140 10.51 15.56 -12.19
N GLU A 141 10.00 16.77 -11.95
CA GLU A 141 10.54 17.66 -10.92
C GLU A 141 10.28 17.13 -9.50
N ILE A 142 10.79 17.84 -8.51
CA ILE A 142 10.70 17.46 -7.09
C ILE A 142 9.22 17.31 -6.68
N PRO A 143 8.80 16.14 -6.15
CA PRO A 143 7.48 15.94 -5.59
C PRO A 143 7.10 16.95 -4.50
N THR A 144 5.83 17.33 -4.45
CA THR A 144 5.29 18.19 -3.40
C THR A 144 4.85 17.39 -2.18
N ARG A 145 4.64 18.06 -1.05
CA ARG A 145 4.07 17.47 0.18
C ARG A 145 2.94 18.32 0.72
N ILE A 146 1.91 17.66 1.23
CA ILE A 146 0.78 18.31 1.91
C ILE A 146 0.30 17.38 3.04
N SER A 147 -0.10 17.94 4.18
CA SER A 147 -0.73 17.10 5.21
C SER A 147 -2.15 16.73 4.79
N TYR A 148 -2.67 15.60 5.28
CA TYR A 148 -4.05 15.17 5.05
C TYR A 148 -5.04 16.26 5.44
N GLN A 149 -4.80 16.90 6.59
CA GLN A 149 -5.60 18.03 7.05
C GLN A 149 -5.61 19.19 6.05
N GLN A 150 -4.42 19.61 5.59
CA GLN A 150 -4.29 20.74 4.68
C GLN A 150 -4.90 20.42 3.30
N ALA A 151 -4.74 19.19 2.82
CA ALA A 151 -5.33 18.75 1.56
C ALA A 151 -6.86 18.86 1.56
N PHE A 152 -7.52 18.46 2.65
CA PHE A 152 -8.96 18.64 2.81
C PHE A 152 -9.37 20.10 2.91
N ILE A 153 -8.63 20.94 3.64
CA ILE A 153 -8.93 22.36 3.78
C ILE A 153 -8.85 23.06 2.42
N GLU A 154 -7.79 22.81 1.65
CA GLU A 154 -7.57 23.47 0.35
C GLU A 154 -8.56 23.02 -0.72
N THR A 155 -8.95 21.74 -0.71
CA THR A 155 -9.80 21.17 -1.78
C THR A 155 -11.29 21.16 -1.45
N LEU A 156 -11.66 21.00 -0.17
CA LEU A 156 -13.03 20.81 0.28
C LEU A 156 -13.48 21.86 1.30
N GLY A 157 -12.59 22.74 1.77
CA GLY A 157 -12.93 23.80 2.72
C GLY A 157 -13.32 23.29 4.11
N VAL A 158 -12.96 22.06 4.46
CA VAL A 158 -13.33 21.41 5.73
C VAL A 158 -12.11 20.81 6.42
N CYS A 159 -12.07 20.85 7.75
CA CYS A 159 -11.00 20.22 8.53
C CYS A 159 -11.38 18.76 8.87
N PRO A 160 -10.66 17.74 8.35
CA PRO A 160 -11.05 16.34 8.52
C PRO A 160 -10.85 15.84 9.95
N LEU A 161 -10.02 16.51 10.74
CA LEU A 161 -9.69 16.12 12.12
C LEU A 161 -10.70 16.63 13.16
N THR A 162 -11.52 17.63 12.81
CA THR A 162 -12.43 18.28 13.77
C THR A 162 -13.87 18.39 13.29
N ALA A 163 -14.11 18.34 11.97
CA ALA A 163 -15.46 18.47 11.42
C ALA A 163 -16.40 17.36 11.89
N SER A 164 -17.66 17.72 12.14
CA SER A 164 -18.77 16.79 12.34
C SER A 164 -19.08 15.97 11.08
N LEU A 165 -19.80 14.86 11.23
CA LEU A 165 -20.26 14.06 10.07
C LEU A 165 -21.09 14.90 9.10
N ASP A 166 -21.95 15.80 9.60
CA ASP A 166 -22.79 16.65 8.75
C ASP A 166 -21.99 17.73 8.00
N GLU A 167 -20.90 18.24 8.58
CA GLU A 167 -19.96 19.11 7.86
C GLU A 167 -19.22 18.35 6.76
N LEU A 168 -18.74 17.13 7.05
CA LEU A 168 -18.08 16.27 6.08
C LEU A 168 -19.02 15.91 4.91
N ARG A 169 -20.27 15.52 5.19
CA ARG A 169 -21.27 15.24 4.15
C ARG A 169 -21.53 16.45 3.27
N ARG A 170 -21.69 17.64 3.87
CA ARG A 170 -21.90 18.89 3.11
C ARG A 170 -20.70 19.23 2.22
N ALA A 171 -19.48 18.98 2.69
CA ALA A 171 -18.27 19.23 1.91
C ALA A 171 -18.16 18.30 0.69
N GLY A 172 -18.81 17.14 0.70
CA GLY A 172 -18.82 16.20 -0.41
C GLY A 172 -19.93 16.39 -1.43
N LEU A 173 -20.85 17.34 -1.23
CA LEU A 173 -21.95 17.59 -2.16
C LEU A 173 -21.42 17.99 -3.54
N GLY A 174 -21.93 17.34 -4.58
CA GLY A 174 -21.56 17.61 -5.98
C GLY A 174 -20.24 16.96 -6.41
N LEU A 175 -19.63 16.09 -5.60
CA LEU A 175 -18.47 15.30 -6.00
C LEU A 175 -18.84 14.04 -6.81
N GLY A 176 -20.14 13.77 -7.01
CA GLY A 176 -20.62 12.60 -7.76
C GLY A 176 -20.72 11.32 -6.94
N ALA A 177 -20.68 11.43 -5.61
CA ALA A 177 -20.84 10.34 -4.65
C ALA A 177 -21.93 10.65 -3.60
N ASP A 178 -22.84 11.59 -3.90
CA ASP A 178 -23.81 12.14 -2.96
C ASP A 178 -24.66 11.07 -2.27
N ASP A 179 -25.14 10.06 -3.01
CA ASP A 179 -25.93 8.96 -2.47
C ASP A 179 -25.14 8.11 -1.46
N LEU A 180 -23.86 7.84 -1.75
CA LEU A 180 -22.98 7.08 -0.86
C LEU A 180 -22.67 7.87 0.41
N LEU A 181 -22.35 9.16 0.25
CA LEU A 181 -22.04 10.06 1.37
C LEU A 181 -23.24 10.26 2.30
N ALA A 182 -24.46 10.25 1.75
CA ALA A 182 -25.69 10.46 2.52
C ALA A 182 -26.00 9.31 3.49
N ILE A 183 -25.70 8.07 3.09
CA ILE A 183 -26.00 6.87 3.89
C ILE A 183 -24.84 6.44 4.79
N GLU A 184 -23.61 6.90 4.51
CA GLU A 184 -22.44 6.52 5.29
C GLU A 184 -22.50 7.12 6.70
N SER A 185 -22.25 6.28 7.70
CA SER A 185 -22.30 6.62 9.13
C SER A 185 -20.94 6.47 9.82
N HIS A 186 -20.02 5.71 9.21
CA HIS A 186 -18.66 5.52 9.68
C HIS A 186 -17.77 6.68 9.23
N ARG A 187 -17.13 7.35 10.19
CA ARG A 187 -16.33 8.56 9.93
C ARG A 187 -15.19 8.30 8.94
N ASP A 188 -14.46 7.20 9.11
CA ASP A 188 -13.31 6.92 8.23
C ASP A 188 -13.73 6.58 6.81
N THR A 189 -14.83 5.86 6.63
CA THR A 189 -15.34 5.56 5.28
C THR A 189 -15.77 6.85 4.60
N LEU A 190 -16.42 7.77 5.32
CA LEU A 190 -16.78 9.09 4.81
C LEU A 190 -15.54 9.90 4.41
N LEU A 191 -14.49 9.89 5.25
CA LEU A 191 -13.22 10.54 4.95
C LEU A 191 -12.52 9.92 3.74
N GLN A 192 -12.50 8.59 3.61
CA GLN A 192 -11.96 7.88 2.44
C GLN A 192 -12.70 8.27 1.15
N LEU A 193 -14.04 8.31 1.18
CA LEU A 193 -14.85 8.76 0.04
C LEU A 193 -14.53 10.22 -0.34
N LEU A 194 -14.51 11.13 0.64
CA LEU A 194 -14.19 12.54 0.39
C LEU A 194 -12.76 12.71 -0.15
N PHE A 195 -11.82 11.93 0.35
CA PHE A 195 -10.45 11.95 -0.15
C PHE A 195 -10.39 11.47 -1.61
N ALA A 196 -10.99 10.32 -1.91
CA ALA A 196 -11.00 9.72 -3.25
C ALA A 196 -11.69 10.60 -4.31
N PHE A 197 -12.86 11.18 -3.99
CA PHE A 197 -13.63 11.97 -4.94
C PHE A 197 -13.29 13.46 -4.92
N GLY A 198 -12.73 13.96 -3.82
CA GLY A 198 -12.50 15.38 -3.60
C GLY A 198 -11.02 15.79 -3.63
N VAL A 199 -10.15 15.00 -3.00
CA VAL A 199 -8.73 15.37 -2.82
C VAL A 199 -7.88 14.79 -3.95
N GLU A 200 -7.92 13.47 -4.15
CA GLU A 200 -7.08 12.75 -5.13
C GLU A 200 -7.13 13.36 -6.55
N PRO A 201 -8.29 13.77 -7.10
CA PRO A 201 -8.36 14.33 -8.44
C PRO A 201 -7.69 15.69 -8.59
N ARG A 202 -7.40 16.38 -7.48
CA ARG A 202 -6.88 17.76 -7.45
C ARG A 202 -5.38 17.83 -7.15
N ILE A 203 -4.81 16.80 -6.53
CA ILE A 203 -3.39 16.72 -6.20
C ILE A 203 -2.60 15.99 -7.28
N GLY A 204 -1.27 16.12 -7.25
CA GLY A 204 -0.39 15.26 -8.03
C GLY A 204 -0.50 15.40 -9.56
N GLN A 205 -0.97 16.53 -10.09
CA GLN A 205 -1.25 16.66 -11.53
C GLN A 205 0.01 16.93 -12.37
N GLN A 206 0.90 17.77 -11.86
CA GLN A 206 2.14 18.18 -12.56
C GLN A 206 3.35 17.38 -12.10
N VAL A 207 3.48 17.20 -10.79
CA VAL A 207 4.50 16.39 -10.11
C VAL A 207 3.82 15.47 -9.09
N PRO A 208 4.44 14.36 -8.65
CA PRO A 208 3.90 13.54 -7.58
C PRO A 208 3.65 14.36 -6.31
N CYS A 209 2.57 14.07 -5.60
CA CYS A 209 2.20 14.76 -4.37
C CYS A 209 2.11 13.74 -3.23
N PHE A 210 2.94 13.92 -2.22
CA PHE A 210 2.85 13.18 -0.97
C PHE A 210 1.76 13.79 -0.09
N VAL A 211 0.86 12.94 0.39
CA VAL A 211 -0.08 13.27 1.46
C VAL A 211 0.39 12.56 2.73
N TYR A 212 0.58 13.28 3.84
CA TYR A 212 1.07 12.70 5.10
C TYR A 212 0.21 13.11 6.31
N ASP A 213 0.46 12.55 7.48
CA ASP A 213 -0.33 12.80 8.70
C ASP A 213 -1.82 12.43 8.53
N PHE A 214 -2.07 11.20 8.05
CA PHE A 214 -3.43 10.63 7.99
C PHE A 214 -4.08 10.55 9.37
N PRO A 215 -5.43 10.53 9.49
CA PRO A 215 -6.10 10.35 10.77
C PRO A 215 -5.60 9.12 11.53
N ALA A 216 -5.50 9.20 12.86
CA ALA A 216 -5.01 8.12 13.71
C ALA A 216 -5.81 6.82 13.58
N SER A 217 -7.11 6.92 13.29
CA SER A 217 -7.99 5.78 12.98
C SER A 217 -7.61 5.05 11.68
N GLN A 218 -6.86 5.71 10.79
CA GLN A 218 -6.35 5.19 9.52
C GLN A 218 -4.84 4.94 9.61
N ALA A 219 -4.31 4.69 10.80
CA ALA A 219 -2.88 4.45 11.01
C ALA A 219 -2.38 3.16 10.34
N ALA A 220 -3.24 2.16 10.10
CA ALA A 220 -2.81 0.82 9.69
C ALA A 220 -1.75 0.26 10.65
N LEU A 221 -0.50 0.09 10.20
CA LEU A 221 0.65 -0.33 11.04
C LEU A 221 1.60 0.83 11.39
N ALA A 222 1.17 2.08 11.16
CA ALA A 222 1.93 3.28 11.49
C ALA A 222 1.86 3.62 12.99
N ARG A 223 2.93 4.27 13.47
CA ARG A 223 2.98 4.94 14.75
C ARG A 223 2.04 6.16 14.79
N ILE A 224 1.39 6.39 15.93
CA ILE A 224 0.64 7.62 16.19
C ILE A 224 1.60 8.78 16.46
N ASN A 225 1.34 9.94 15.86
CA ASN A 225 2.20 11.10 15.98
C ASN A 225 2.24 11.59 17.44
N PRO A 226 3.43 11.70 18.07
CA PRO A 226 3.55 12.07 19.48
C PRO A 226 3.24 13.56 19.74
N ARG A 227 3.20 14.40 18.71
CA ARG A 227 2.89 15.85 18.81
C ARG A 227 1.41 16.15 18.58
N ASP A 228 0.72 15.32 17.79
CA ASP A 228 -0.72 15.40 17.56
C ASP A 228 -1.31 13.98 17.49
N SER A 229 -1.92 13.52 18.58
CA SER A 229 -2.46 12.16 18.68
C SER A 229 -3.65 11.88 17.78
N ARG A 230 -4.15 12.89 17.03
CA ARG A 230 -5.23 12.73 16.06
C ARG A 230 -4.73 12.21 14.71
N VAL A 231 -3.42 12.21 14.48
CA VAL A 231 -2.82 11.76 13.21
C VAL A 231 -1.78 10.67 13.44
N ALA A 232 -1.54 9.89 12.38
CA ALA A 232 -0.53 8.86 12.31
C ALA A 232 0.61 9.29 11.39
N GLU A 233 1.82 8.83 11.67
CA GLU A 233 3.02 9.06 10.88
C GLU A 233 3.03 8.18 9.61
N ARG A 234 1.95 8.28 8.83
CA ARG A 234 1.68 7.60 7.56
C ARG A 234 1.68 8.62 6.44
N PHE A 235 2.14 8.20 5.27
CA PHE A 235 2.03 8.96 4.03
C PHE A 235 1.65 8.06 2.87
N GLU A 236 1.10 8.69 1.85
CA GLU A 236 0.85 8.10 0.54
C GLU A 236 1.34 9.07 -0.54
N VAL A 237 1.59 8.58 -1.74
CA VAL A 237 1.96 9.46 -2.86
C VAL A 237 1.11 9.20 -4.09
N TYR A 238 0.64 10.30 -4.66
CA TYR A 238 -0.30 10.33 -5.77
C TYR A 238 0.32 11.04 -6.96
N PHE A 239 0.13 10.49 -8.16
CA PHE A 239 0.53 11.17 -9.40
C PHE A 239 -0.48 10.88 -10.51
N LYS A 240 -1.00 11.93 -11.14
CA LYS A 240 -2.02 11.88 -12.21
C LYS A 240 -3.24 11.03 -11.83
N GLY A 241 -3.76 11.25 -10.61
CA GLY A 241 -4.93 10.54 -10.08
C GLY A 241 -4.69 9.05 -9.80
N ILE A 242 -3.44 8.65 -9.58
CA ILE A 242 -3.05 7.27 -9.27
C ILE A 242 -2.22 7.27 -7.99
N GLU A 243 -2.67 6.53 -6.99
CA GLU A 243 -1.89 6.17 -5.81
C GLU A 243 -0.72 5.24 -6.21
N LEU A 244 0.51 5.65 -5.94
CA LEU A 244 1.71 4.89 -6.28
C LEU A 244 2.28 4.11 -5.10
N ALA A 245 2.18 4.63 -3.88
CA ALA A 245 2.68 3.96 -2.69
C ALA A 245 1.99 4.43 -1.42
N ASN A 246 2.10 3.57 -0.40
CA ASN A 246 1.72 3.83 0.98
C ASN A 246 2.91 3.45 1.89
N GLY A 247 3.25 4.33 2.83
CA GLY A 247 4.38 4.16 3.73
C GLY A 247 4.17 4.83 5.07
N PHE A 248 4.96 4.44 6.07
CA PHE A 248 4.77 4.91 7.43
C PHE A 248 6.03 4.77 8.29
N HIS A 249 6.06 5.51 9.40
CA HIS A 249 6.94 5.24 10.52
C HIS A 249 6.36 4.06 11.31
N GLU A 250 7.12 2.97 11.38
CA GLU A 250 6.62 1.67 11.82
C GLU A 250 6.21 1.65 13.29
N LEU A 251 5.06 1.03 13.58
CA LEU A 251 4.71 0.63 14.94
C LEU A 251 5.65 -0.50 15.40
N THR A 252 6.36 -0.26 16.50
CA THR A 252 7.28 -1.26 17.09
C THR A 252 6.70 -1.99 18.30
N ASP A 253 5.54 -1.55 18.82
CA ASP A 253 4.91 -2.13 20.02
C ASP A 253 4.08 -3.37 19.67
N ALA A 254 4.52 -4.54 20.16
CA ALA A 254 3.86 -5.82 19.91
C ALA A 254 2.46 -5.94 20.55
N HIS A 255 2.25 -5.31 21.70
CA HIS A 255 0.95 -5.34 22.39
C HIS A 255 -0.07 -4.49 21.65
N GLU A 256 0.32 -3.28 21.26
CA GLU A 256 -0.52 -2.40 20.44
C GLU A 256 -0.83 -3.05 19.09
N GLN A 257 0.16 -3.68 18.43
CA GLN A 257 -0.06 -4.37 17.16
C GLN A 257 -1.06 -5.53 17.29
N ARG A 258 -0.98 -6.33 18.38
CA ARG A 258 -1.97 -7.38 18.64
C ARG A 258 -3.37 -6.81 18.80
N GLN A 259 -3.52 -5.74 19.57
CA GLN A 259 -4.82 -5.10 19.77
C GLN A 259 -5.42 -4.61 18.46
N ARG A 260 -4.62 -4.02 17.56
CA ARG A 260 -5.07 -3.63 16.22
C ARG A 260 -5.56 -4.84 15.40
N PHE A 261 -4.83 -5.96 15.40
CA PHE A 261 -5.25 -7.18 14.72
C PHE A 261 -6.54 -7.80 15.29
N GLU A 262 -6.75 -7.70 16.60
CA GLU A 262 -7.98 -8.15 17.25
C GLU A 262 -9.17 -7.25 16.88
N LEU A 263 -8.97 -5.93 16.83
CA LEU A 263 -9.98 -4.98 16.37
C LEU A 263 -10.36 -5.19 14.90
N ASP A 264 -9.37 -5.37 14.02
CA ASP A 264 -9.61 -5.71 12.62
C ASP A 264 -10.53 -6.95 12.51
N ASN A 265 -10.23 -8.00 13.27
CA ASN A 265 -11.01 -9.24 13.24
C ASN A 265 -12.42 -9.08 13.83
N GLN A 266 -12.60 -8.20 14.83
CA GLN A 266 -13.93 -7.83 15.34
C GLN A 266 -14.74 -7.13 14.24
N GLU A 267 -14.14 -6.14 13.58
CA GLU A 267 -14.79 -5.42 12.48
C GLU A 267 -15.09 -6.34 11.28
N ARG A 268 -14.18 -7.27 10.94
CA ARG A 268 -14.45 -8.31 9.95
C ARG A 268 -15.68 -9.12 10.31
N ALA A 269 -15.80 -9.56 11.57
CA ALA A 269 -16.95 -10.33 12.03
C ALA A 269 -18.26 -9.53 11.94
N GLU A 270 -18.24 -8.25 12.34
CA GLU A 270 -19.39 -7.34 12.24
C GLU A 270 -19.83 -7.13 10.78
N ARG A 271 -18.88 -7.10 9.84
CA ARG A 271 -19.13 -6.98 8.40
C ARG A 271 -19.43 -8.33 7.72
N GLY A 272 -19.49 -9.44 8.46
CA GLY A 272 -19.74 -10.78 7.91
C GLY A 272 -18.57 -11.36 7.09
N LEU A 273 -17.37 -10.81 7.25
CA LEU A 273 -16.14 -11.27 6.61
C LEU A 273 -15.48 -12.39 7.42
N ALA A 274 -14.74 -13.27 6.74
CA ALA A 274 -13.99 -14.33 7.41
C ALA A 274 -12.87 -13.76 8.29
N ILE A 275 -12.85 -14.13 9.57
CA ILE A 275 -11.77 -13.85 10.53
C ILE A 275 -10.46 -14.46 10.02
N ARG A 276 -9.35 -13.75 10.23
CA ARG A 276 -8.01 -14.17 9.81
C ARG A 276 -7.15 -14.54 11.01
N PRO A 277 -6.35 -15.63 10.91
CA PRO A 277 -5.40 -15.96 11.97
C PRO A 277 -4.38 -14.82 12.11
N ILE A 278 -4.13 -14.40 13.35
CA ILE A 278 -3.10 -13.42 13.66
C ILE A 278 -1.72 -14.03 13.38
N ASP A 279 -0.82 -13.26 12.79
CA ASP A 279 0.56 -13.70 12.56
C ASP A 279 1.38 -13.63 13.87
N GLU A 280 1.41 -14.76 14.57
CA GLU A 280 2.17 -14.92 15.82
C GLU A 280 3.70 -14.78 15.62
N TYR A 281 4.23 -15.02 14.41
CA TYR A 281 5.66 -14.84 14.14
C TYR A 281 6.03 -13.37 14.02
N LEU A 282 5.16 -12.55 13.43
CA LEU A 282 5.33 -11.10 13.42
C LEU A 282 5.32 -10.55 14.86
N LEU A 283 4.32 -10.94 15.66
CA LEU A 283 4.22 -10.46 17.05
C LEU A 283 5.43 -10.88 17.89
N ALA A 284 5.94 -12.10 17.70
CA ALA A 284 7.17 -12.55 18.35
C ALA A 284 8.39 -11.72 17.91
N ALA A 285 8.49 -11.33 16.64
CA ALA A 285 9.56 -10.46 16.15
C ALA A 285 9.48 -9.03 16.71
N LEU A 286 8.28 -8.46 16.78
CA LEU A 286 8.08 -7.15 17.44
C LEU A 286 8.47 -7.21 18.92
N ALA A 287 8.08 -8.28 19.62
CA ALA A 287 8.44 -8.49 21.03
C ALA A 287 9.94 -8.74 21.24
N HIS A 288 10.63 -9.34 20.26
CA HIS A 288 12.09 -9.47 20.27
C HIS A 288 12.78 -8.10 20.16
N GLY A 289 12.21 -7.21 19.34
CA GLY A 289 12.65 -5.84 19.19
C GLY A 289 12.78 -5.46 17.72
N LEU A 290 11.82 -4.70 17.21
CA LEU A 290 11.94 -4.03 15.90
C LEU A 290 12.66 -2.69 16.11
N PRO A 291 13.78 -2.42 15.40
CA PRO A 291 14.41 -1.10 15.48
C PRO A 291 13.45 -0.02 14.97
N GLN A 292 13.56 1.21 15.50
CA GLN A 292 12.84 2.35 14.93
C GLN A 292 13.21 2.48 13.45
N CYS A 293 12.22 2.45 12.58
CA CYS A 293 12.39 2.42 11.14
C CYS A 293 11.14 2.95 10.43
N ALA A 294 11.29 3.32 9.18
CA ALA A 294 10.16 3.62 8.29
C ALA A 294 10.16 2.63 7.12
N GLY A 295 8.97 2.24 6.68
CA GLY A 295 8.73 1.33 5.56
C GLY A 295 7.76 1.92 4.54
N VAL A 296 7.86 1.49 3.29
CA VAL A 296 6.96 1.93 2.21
C VAL A 296 6.83 0.86 1.14
N ALA A 297 5.61 0.68 0.64
CA ALA A 297 5.24 -0.25 -0.42
C ALA A 297 4.75 0.53 -1.65
N LEU A 298 5.48 0.41 -2.76
CA LEU A 298 5.20 1.04 -4.06
C LEU A 298 4.72 -0.01 -5.09
N GLY A 299 3.67 0.33 -5.84
CA GLY A 299 3.20 -0.47 -6.97
C GLY A 299 4.04 -0.22 -8.24
N ILE A 300 4.93 -1.16 -8.58
CA ILE A 300 5.80 -1.02 -9.77
C ILE A 300 4.97 -0.96 -11.06
N ASP A 301 3.89 -1.73 -11.16
CA ASP A 301 3.07 -1.75 -12.37
C ASP A 301 2.46 -0.37 -12.66
N ARG A 302 1.97 0.33 -11.62
CA ARG A 302 1.46 1.70 -11.73
C ARG A 302 2.58 2.70 -12.05
N LEU A 303 3.76 2.54 -11.42
CA LEU A 303 4.93 3.38 -11.71
C LEU A 303 5.38 3.26 -13.17
N VAL A 304 5.49 2.02 -13.68
CA VAL A 304 5.86 1.75 -15.08
C VAL A 304 4.77 2.26 -16.03
N MET A 305 3.49 2.06 -15.68
CA MET A 305 2.37 2.58 -16.46
C MET A 305 2.49 4.10 -16.65
N LEU A 306 2.75 4.85 -15.57
CA LEU A 306 2.96 6.29 -15.63
C LEU A 306 4.23 6.69 -16.39
N ALA A 307 5.34 6.01 -16.16
CA ALA A 307 6.61 6.27 -16.84
C ALA A 307 6.51 6.10 -18.36
N LEU A 308 5.68 5.17 -18.83
CA LEU A 308 5.49 4.87 -20.25
C LEU A 308 4.28 5.56 -20.87
N GLY A 309 3.51 6.33 -20.09
CA GLY A 309 2.28 6.97 -20.56
C GLY A 309 1.19 5.96 -20.96
N ALA A 310 1.19 4.78 -20.35
CA ALA A 310 0.17 3.75 -20.56
C ALA A 310 -1.14 4.12 -19.84
N GLU A 311 -2.26 3.62 -20.34
CA GLU A 311 -3.60 3.92 -19.83
C GLU A 311 -4.11 2.87 -18.83
N SER A 312 -3.59 1.63 -18.92
CA SER A 312 -3.98 0.50 -18.07
C SER A 312 -2.81 -0.41 -17.72
N LEU A 313 -2.94 -1.15 -16.61
CA LEU A 313 -1.95 -2.15 -16.21
C LEU A 313 -1.76 -3.27 -17.24
N GLU A 314 -2.80 -3.60 -18.02
CA GLU A 314 -2.71 -4.62 -19.06
C GLU A 314 -1.66 -4.26 -20.14
N GLN A 315 -1.38 -2.97 -20.36
CA GLN A 315 -0.37 -2.56 -21.33
C GLN A 315 1.08 -2.75 -20.81
N VAL A 316 1.27 -2.96 -19.51
CA VAL A 316 2.61 -3.06 -18.87
C VAL A 316 2.84 -4.38 -18.13
N ILE A 317 1.84 -5.26 -18.10
CA ILE A 317 1.91 -6.65 -17.62
C ILE A 317 1.91 -7.57 -18.83
N ALA A 318 2.81 -8.56 -18.87
CA ALA A 318 2.90 -9.48 -20.01
C ALA A 318 1.59 -10.25 -20.24
N PHE A 319 1.04 -10.84 -19.18
CA PHE A 319 -0.23 -11.56 -19.18
C PHE A 319 -1.05 -11.12 -17.94
N PRO A 320 -1.98 -10.17 -18.08
CA PRO A 320 -2.94 -9.85 -17.02
C PRO A 320 -3.90 -11.02 -16.80
N VAL A 321 -4.70 -11.00 -15.72
CA VAL A 321 -5.62 -12.11 -15.39
C VAL A 321 -6.61 -12.44 -16.52
N THR A 322 -6.90 -11.49 -17.40
CA THR A 322 -7.74 -11.69 -18.59
C THR A 322 -7.10 -12.58 -19.67
N ARG A 323 -5.79 -12.86 -19.57
CA ARG A 323 -4.99 -13.67 -20.50
C ARG A 323 -4.05 -14.70 -19.85
N ALA A 324 -4.06 -14.84 -18.52
CA ALA A 324 -3.15 -15.70 -17.76
C ALA A 324 -3.53 -17.19 -17.82
#